data_AF-A0A4Q6A672-F1
#
_entry.id   AF-A0A4Q6A672-F1
#
_cell.length_a   1.000
_cell.length_b   1.000
_cell.length_c   1.000
_cell.angle_alpha   90.00
_cell.angle_beta   90.00
_cell.angle_gamma   90.00
#
_symmetry.space_group_name_H-M   'P 1'
#
loop_
_entity.id
_entity.type
_entity.pdbx_description
1 polymer ?
#
loop_
_entity_poly.entity_id
_entity_poly.type
_entity_poly.pdbx_seq_one_letter_code
_entity_poly.pdbx_strand_id
1 'polypeptide(L)'
;GWLLVNKGIIASLDITTYVDSYRMTPEVLYDVKRVTLSVGHACLAMLVFRSQLFSWLMKGLANIGQMAFTNYLVQSIICTLIFHGYGLGYYNQLRFHQLYYIVAGVWVFQIIFSAIWLRYFRFGPFEWAWRSLTYGKSQPMRLVN
;
A
#
# COMPACT_ATOMS: atom_id res chain seq x y z
N GLY A 1 -17.14 54.39 -37.07
CA GLY A 1 -17.25 55.20 -35.85
C GLY A 1 -17.68 54.43 -34.59
N TRP A 2 -18.37 53.30 -34.70
CA TRP A 2 -18.97 52.62 -33.53
C TRP A 2 -18.23 51.37 -33.01
N LEU A 3 -17.16 50.91 -33.68
CA LEU A 3 -16.42 49.69 -33.31
C LEU A 3 -15.12 49.95 -32.52
N LEU A 4 -14.69 51.21 -32.38
CA LEU A 4 -13.44 51.55 -31.68
C LEU A 4 -13.66 52.10 -30.26
N VAL A 5 -14.87 52.59 -29.96
CA VAL A 5 -15.17 53.19 -28.64
C VAL A 5 -15.37 52.11 -27.56
N ASN A 6 -15.77 50.89 -27.93
CA ASN A 6 -16.03 49.80 -26.98
C ASN A 6 -14.84 48.84 -26.78
N LYS A 7 -13.66 49.14 -27.32
CA LYS A 7 -12.43 48.39 -27.04
C LYS A 7 -11.58 49.03 -25.94
N GLY A 8 -11.76 50.32 -25.66
CA GLY A 8 -10.97 51.04 -24.64
C GLY A 8 -11.49 50.89 -23.21
N ILE A 9 -12.80 50.69 -23.02
CA ILE A 9 -13.43 50.65 -21.70
C ILE A 9 -13.49 49.22 -21.13
N ILE A 10 -13.55 48.20 -22.00
CA ILE A 10 -13.54 46.79 -21.58
C ILE A 10 -12.10 46.29 -21.35
N ALA A 11 -11.10 46.86 -22.04
CA ALA A 11 -9.70 46.48 -21.89
C ALA A 11 -9.08 46.84 -20.52
N SER A 12 -9.66 47.77 -19.77
CA SER A 12 -9.15 48.16 -18.44
C SER A 12 -9.80 47.39 -17.28
N LEU A 13 -10.83 46.58 -17.55
CA LEU A 13 -11.61 45.83 -16.56
C LEU A 13 -11.85 44.37 -16.97
N ASP A 14 -11.04 43.83 -17.89
CA ASP A 14 -11.00 42.39 -18.17
C ASP A 14 -10.35 41.66 -16.98
N ILE A 15 -11.13 41.50 -15.91
CA ILE A 15 -10.85 40.64 -14.76
C ILE A 15 -10.36 39.27 -15.22
N THR A 16 -10.92 38.76 -16.32
CA THR A 16 -10.51 37.53 -17.01
C THR A 16 -9.02 37.51 -17.35
N THR A 17 -8.47 38.57 -17.94
CA THR A 17 -7.05 38.65 -18.33
C THR A 17 -6.14 38.85 -17.12
N TYR A 18 -6.60 39.59 -16.10
CA TYR A 18 -5.85 39.76 -14.85
C TYR A 18 -5.78 38.45 -14.05
N VAL A 19 -6.91 37.72 -13.99
CA VAL A 19 -6.99 36.38 -13.41
C VAL A 19 -6.14 35.42 -14.21
N ASP A 20 -6.18 35.43 -15.55
CA ASP A 20 -5.33 34.58 -16.39
C ASP A 20 -3.83 34.88 -16.25
N SER A 21 -3.46 36.15 -16.06
CA SER A 21 -2.06 36.57 -15.89
C SER A 21 -1.48 36.17 -14.52
N TYR A 22 -2.33 36.03 -13.49
CA TYR A 22 -1.96 35.57 -12.14
C TYR A 22 -2.44 34.15 -11.83
N ARG A 23 -2.95 33.41 -12.82
CA ARG A 23 -3.33 32.01 -12.65
C ARG A 23 -2.05 31.19 -12.44
N MET A 24 -1.91 30.66 -11.23
CA MET A 24 -0.99 29.56 -10.97
C MET A 24 -1.28 28.44 -11.98
N THR A 25 -0.26 27.99 -12.72
CA THR A 25 -0.42 26.89 -13.67
C THR A 25 -1.00 25.67 -12.92
N PRO A 26 -1.97 24.95 -13.50
CA PRO A 26 -2.62 23.81 -12.84
C PRO A 26 -1.63 22.77 -12.29
N GLU A 27 -0.45 22.68 -12.92
CA GLU A 27 0.67 21.81 -12.54
C GLU A 27 1.27 22.19 -11.18
N VAL A 28 1.50 23.48 -10.91
CA VAL A 28 2.07 23.94 -9.63
C VAL A 28 1.10 23.65 -8.48
N LEU A 29 -0.21 23.89 -8.70
CA LEU A 29 -1.22 23.56 -7.71
C LEU A 29 -1.32 22.05 -7.46
N TYR A 30 -1.17 21.23 -8.51
CA TYR A 30 -1.17 19.78 -8.40
C TYR A 30 0.04 19.25 -7.62
N ASP A 31 1.24 19.76 -7.90
CA ASP A 31 2.46 19.35 -7.21
C ASP A 31 2.44 19.75 -5.73
N VAL A 32 2.00 20.97 -5.42
CA VAL A 32 1.85 21.43 -4.03
C VAL A 32 0.82 20.60 -3.28
N LYS A 33 -0.32 20.27 -3.91
CA LYS A 33 -1.33 19.37 -3.33
C LYS A 33 -0.75 17.99 -3.07
N ARG A 34 -0.02 17.40 -4.04
CA ARG A 34 0.58 16.06 -3.91
C ARG A 34 1.58 16.01 -2.78
N VAL A 35 2.50 16.98 -2.70
CA VAL A 35 3.52 17.02 -1.63
C VAL A 35 2.87 17.22 -0.27
N THR A 36 1.94 18.17 -0.15
CA THR A 36 1.25 18.44 1.12
C THR A 36 0.43 17.24 1.59
N LEU A 37 -0.29 16.57 0.68
CA LEU A 37 -1.03 15.35 1.00
C LEU A 37 -0.08 14.23 1.45
N SER A 38 1.02 13.99 0.75
CA SER A 38 1.99 12.95 1.12
C SER A 38 2.57 13.20 2.51
N VAL A 39 2.96 14.44 2.82
CA VAL A 39 3.45 14.81 4.15
C VAL A 39 2.36 14.65 5.20
N GLY A 40 1.13 15.09 4.92
CA GLY A 40 -0.02 14.94 5.81
C GLY A 40 -0.30 13.47 6.14
N HIS A 41 -0.27 12.57 5.15
CA HIS A 41 -0.44 11.14 5.36
C HIS A 41 0.70 10.53 6.18
N ALA A 42 1.96 10.93 5.93
CA ALA A 42 3.10 10.47 6.71
C ALA A 42 3.01 10.92 8.18
N CYS A 43 2.67 12.19 8.43
CA CYS A 43 2.45 12.71 9.78
C CYS A 43 1.30 11.99 10.49
N LEU A 44 0.18 11.75 9.79
CA LEU A 44 -0.95 11.00 10.34
C LEU A 44 -0.54 9.57 10.71
N ALA A 45 0.19 8.87 9.83
CA ALA A 45 0.69 7.53 10.10
C ALA A 45 1.60 7.54 11.35
N MET A 46 2.55 8.47 11.44
CA MET A 46 3.42 8.61 12.62
C MET A 46 2.64 8.88 13.91
N LEU A 47 1.59 9.71 13.87
CA LEU A 47 0.73 9.96 15.02
C LEU A 47 -0.04 8.70 15.44
N VAL A 48 -0.57 7.93 14.48
CA VAL A 48 -1.25 6.65 14.75
C VAL A 48 -0.29 5.63 15.36
N PHE A 49 0.96 5.56 14.88
CA PHE A 49 1.99 4.71 15.49
C PHE A 49 2.33 5.15 16.92
N ARG A 50 2.37 6.46 17.19
CA ARG A 50 2.68 7.01 18.52
C ARG A 50 1.53 6.84 19.51
N SER A 51 0.28 6.94 19.06
CA SER A 51 -0.89 6.94 19.94
C SER A 51 -1.20 5.59 20.58
N GLN A 52 -0.55 4.50 20.13
CA GLN A 52 -0.75 3.12 20.62
C GLN A 52 -2.21 2.62 20.56
N LEU A 53 -3.14 3.37 19.94
CA LEU A 53 -4.58 3.06 19.87
C LEU A 53 -4.84 1.66 19.28
N PHE A 54 -3.98 1.23 18.36
CA PHE A 54 -4.07 -0.06 17.67
C PHE A 54 -2.78 -0.87 17.80
N SER A 55 -2.17 -0.87 18.98
CA SER A 55 -0.89 -1.56 19.23
C SER A 55 -0.91 -3.05 18.83
N TRP A 56 -2.03 -3.75 19.00
CA TRP A 56 -2.19 -5.15 18.58
C TRP A 56 -2.16 -5.32 17.05
N LEU A 57 -2.84 -4.43 16.32
CA LEU A 57 -2.89 -4.44 14.86
C LEU A 57 -1.52 -4.06 14.28
N MET A 58 -0.86 -3.07 14.87
CA MET A 58 0.49 -2.66 14.46
C MET A 58 1.51 -3.76 14.68
N LYS A 59 1.40 -4.51 15.80
CA LYS A 59 2.20 -5.74 16.00
C LYS A 59 1.89 -6.81 14.96
N GLY A 60 0.62 -7.02 14.63
CA GLY A 60 0.21 -7.94 13.56
C GLY A 60 0.80 -7.56 12.20
N LEU A 61 0.68 -6.29 11.81
CA LEU A 61 1.26 -5.76 10.57
C LEU A 61 2.79 -5.86 10.56
N ALA A 62 3.44 -5.58 11.69
CA ALA A 62 4.90 -5.75 11.81
C ALA A 62 5.33 -7.21 11.67
N ASN A 63 4.53 -8.16 12.17
CA ASN A 63 4.78 -9.59 12.01
C ASN A 63 4.63 -10.03 10.55
N ILE A 64 3.59 -9.57 9.87
CA ILE A 64 3.37 -9.84 8.44
C ILE A 64 4.51 -9.26 7.60
N GLY A 65 4.94 -8.04 7.91
CA GLY A 65 6.04 -7.35 7.22
C GLY A 65 7.39 -8.04 7.39
N GLN A 66 7.67 -8.61 8.57
CA GLN A 66 8.87 -9.41 8.81
C GLN A 66 8.89 -10.71 8.00
N MET A 67 7.72 -11.22 7.62
CA MET A 67 7.54 -12.43 6.81
C MET A 67 7.03 -12.12 5.40
N ALA A 68 7.32 -10.92 4.86
CA ALA A 68 6.74 -10.47 3.60
C ALA A 68 7.03 -11.41 2.41
N PHE A 69 8.22 -12.00 2.33
CA PHE A 69 8.59 -12.91 1.26
C PHE A 69 7.91 -14.28 1.41
N THR A 70 7.90 -14.82 2.63
CA THR A 70 7.16 -16.05 2.94
C THR A 70 5.67 -15.89 2.65
N ASN A 71 5.07 -14.80 3.13
CA ASN A 71 3.65 -14.51 2.97
C ASN A 71 3.27 -14.36 1.49
N TYR A 72 4.07 -13.63 0.73
CA TYR A 72 3.87 -13.52 -0.72
C TYR A 72 3.89 -14.89 -1.42
N LEU A 73 4.84 -15.76 -1.06
CA LEU A 73 4.96 -17.07 -1.69
C LEU A 73 3.83 -18.01 -1.27
N VAL A 74 3.49 -18.04 0.02
CA VAL A 74 2.36 -18.81 0.55
C VAL A 74 1.06 -18.37 -0.10
N GLN A 75 0.81 -17.05 -0.19
CA GLN A 75 -0.35 -16.53 -0.89
C GLN A 75 -0.39 -16.96 -2.35
N SER A 76 0.75 -16.87 -3.05
CA SER A 76 0.84 -17.29 -4.45
C SER A 76 0.53 -18.78 -4.60
N ILE A 77 1.09 -19.65 -3.75
CA ILE A 77 0.82 -21.09 -3.75
C ILE A 77 -0.67 -21.36 -3.47
N ILE A 78 -1.26 -20.69 -2.48
CA ILE A 78 -2.69 -20.87 -2.17
C ILE A 78 -3.55 -20.43 -3.36
N CYS A 79 -3.28 -19.27 -3.95
CA CYS A 79 -4.00 -18.80 -5.11
C CYS A 79 -3.84 -19.76 -6.31
N THR A 80 -2.65 -20.25 -6.59
CA THR A 80 -2.46 -21.20 -7.69
C THR A 80 -3.12 -22.54 -7.41
N LEU A 81 -3.13 -23.03 -6.17
CA LEU A 81 -3.88 -24.24 -5.80
C LEU A 81 -5.41 -24.05 -5.92
N ILE A 82 -5.93 -22.87 -5.60
CA ILE A 82 -7.38 -22.61 -5.70
C ILE A 82 -7.82 -22.42 -7.15
N PHE A 83 -7.07 -21.63 -7.92
CA PHE A 83 -7.50 -21.22 -9.25
C PHE A 83 -6.92 -22.06 -10.39
N HIS A 84 -5.72 -22.62 -10.25
CA HIS A 84 -5.08 -23.32 -11.37
C HIS A 84 -5.65 -24.74 -11.57
N GLY A 85 -5.62 -25.22 -12.82
CA GLY A 85 -6.25 -26.48 -13.23
C GLY A 85 -5.69 -27.77 -12.61
N TYR A 86 -4.49 -27.73 -12.00
CA TYR A 86 -3.95 -28.86 -11.21
C TYR A 86 -4.44 -28.89 -9.76
N GLY A 87 -5.16 -27.86 -9.30
CA GLY A 87 -5.72 -27.75 -7.96
C GLY A 87 -7.23 -27.91 -7.97
N LEU A 88 -7.96 -26.92 -7.44
CA LEU A 88 -9.43 -26.95 -7.40
C LEU A 88 -10.09 -26.46 -8.71
N GLY A 89 -9.32 -25.86 -9.62
CA GLY A 89 -9.81 -25.50 -10.96
C GLY A 89 -10.91 -24.45 -10.99
N TYR A 90 -11.08 -23.65 -9.92
CA TYR A 90 -12.12 -22.60 -9.83
C TYR A 90 -11.86 -21.38 -10.74
N TYR A 91 -10.93 -21.47 -11.69
CA TYR A 91 -10.67 -20.43 -12.67
C TYR A 91 -11.95 -20.06 -13.41
N ASN A 92 -12.34 -18.78 -13.35
CA ASN A 92 -13.53 -18.24 -14.00
C ASN A 92 -14.88 -18.84 -13.55
N GLN A 93 -14.92 -19.57 -12.43
CA GLN A 93 -16.17 -20.15 -11.89
C GLN A 93 -16.76 -19.34 -10.74
N LEU A 94 -15.94 -18.51 -10.09
CA LEU A 94 -16.32 -17.75 -8.90
C LEU A 94 -16.78 -16.34 -9.25
N ARG A 95 -17.86 -15.89 -8.60
CA ARG A 95 -18.32 -14.50 -8.70
C ARG A 95 -17.45 -13.57 -7.85
N PHE A 96 -17.40 -12.28 -8.18
CA PHE A 96 -16.57 -11.28 -7.47
C PHE A 96 -16.73 -11.31 -5.94
N HIS A 97 -17.95 -11.48 -5.41
CA HIS A 97 -18.17 -11.54 -3.97
C HIS A 97 -17.53 -12.77 -3.31
N GLN A 98 -17.49 -13.92 -4.00
CA GLN A 98 -16.86 -15.14 -3.50
C GLN A 98 -15.34 -14.98 -3.42
N LEU A 99 -14.76 -14.21 -4.35
CA LEU A 99 -13.34 -13.90 -4.36
C LEU A 99 -12.92 -13.13 -3.09
N TYR A 100 -13.73 -12.17 -2.63
CA TYR A 100 -13.44 -11.44 -1.40
C TYR A 100 -13.39 -12.35 -0.17
N TYR A 101 -14.26 -13.36 -0.07
CA TYR A 101 -14.21 -14.33 1.03
C TYR A 101 -12.92 -15.16 1.02
N ILE A 102 -12.47 -15.57 -0.17
CA ILE A 102 -11.20 -16.31 -0.31
C ILE A 102 -10.03 -15.41 0.11
N VAL A 103 -9.97 -14.18 -0.40
CA VAL A 103 -8.91 -13.23 -0.03
C VAL A 103 -8.91 -12.96 1.47
N ALA A 104 -10.08 -12.71 2.05
CA ALA A 104 -10.23 -12.50 3.49
C ALA A 104 -9.75 -13.72 4.30
N GLY A 105 -10.13 -14.94 3.88
CA GLY A 105 -9.68 -16.18 4.51
C GLY A 105 -8.17 -16.36 4.44
N VAL A 106 -7.57 -16.10 3.26
CA VAL A 106 -6.12 -16.17 3.05
C VAL A 106 -5.38 -15.13 3.89
N TRP A 107 -5.93 -13.92 4.03
CA TRP A 107 -5.38 -12.88 4.90
C TRP A 107 -5.43 -13.27 6.38
N VAL A 108 -6.59 -13.73 6.87
CA VAL A 108 -6.73 -14.18 8.26
C VAL A 108 -5.75 -15.32 8.56
N PHE A 109 -5.65 -16.28 7.65
CA PHE A 109 -4.68 -17.38 7.75
C PHE A 109 -3.24 -16.85 7.83
N GLN A 110 -2.83 -15.94 6.94
CA GLN A 110 -1.48 -15.37 6.93
C GLN A 110 -1.16 -14.56 8.19
N ILE A 111 -2.12 -13.78 8.71
CA ILE A 111 -1.96 -13.02 9.95
C ILE A 111 -1.70 -13.97 11.12
N ILE A 112 -2.54 -15.00 11.27
CA ILE A 112 -2.44 -15.98 12.35
C ILE A 112 -1.14 -16.77 12.22
N PHE A 113 -0.84 -17.28 11.02
CA PHE A 113 0.37 -18.03 10.74
C PHE A 113 1.62 -17.21 11.05
N SER A 114 1.69 -15.96 10.58
CA SER A 114 2.84 -15.08 10.84
C SER A 114 3.00 -14.78 12.32
N ALA A 115 1.91 -14.54 13.04
CA ALA A 115 1.94 -14.25 14.48
C ALA A 115 2.39 -15.46 15.31
N ILE A 116 1.90 -16.66 14.98
CA ILE A 116 2.31 -17.91 15.66
C ILE A 116 3.77 -18.22 15.32
N TRP A 117 4.16 -18.10 14.05
CA TRP A 117 5.51 -18.43 13.59
C TRP A 117 6.57 -17.57 14.27
N LEU A 118 6.37 -16.24 14.31
CA LEU A 118 7.32 -15.32 14.93
C LEU A 118 7.38 -15.42 16.45
N ARG A 119 6.46 -16.16 17.08
CA ARG A 119 6.56 -16.51 18.51
C ARG A 119 7.68 -17.52 18.77
N TYR A 120 8.00 -18.36 17.77
CA TYR A 120 9.01 -19.43 17.90
C TYR A 120 10.30 -19.11 17.11
N PHE A 121 10.18 -18.40 15.99
CA PHE A 121 11.28 -18.13 15.05
C PHE A 121 11.50 -16.63 14.84
N ARG A 122 12.75 -16.22 14.58
CA ARG A 122 13.11 -14.81 14.36
C ARG A 122 12.79 -14.29 12.95
N PHE A 123 12.69 -15.21 11.98
CA PHE A 123 12.51 -14.89 10.57
C PHE A 123 11.50 -15.86 9.95
N GLY A 124 10.86 -15.42 8.87
CA GLY A 124 10.10 -16.35 8.04
C GLY A 124 11.02 -17.40 7.41
N PRO A 125 10.47 -18.60 7.10
CA PRO A 125 11.24 -19.72 6.57
C PRO A 125 11.96 -19.37 5.27
N PHE A 126 11.31 -18.66 4.36
CA PHE A 126 11.90 -18.28 3.08
C PHE A 126 12.89 -17.12 3.21
N GLU A 127 12.65 -16.17 4.11
CA GLU A 127 13.61 -15.11 4.42
C GLU A 127 14.89 -15.67 5.03
N TRP A 128 14.76 -16.66 5.91
CA TRP A 128 15.89 -17.38 6.48
C TRP A 128 16.66 -18.16 5.42
N ALA A 129 15.95 -18.89 4.53
CA ALA A 129 16.56 -19.62 3.43
C ALA A 129 17.31 -18.67 2.48
N TRP A 130 16.67 -17.55 2.10
CA TRP A 130 17.27 -16.53 1.26
C TRP A 130 18.52 -15.93 1.89
N ARG A 131 18.46 -15.50 3.16
CA ARG A 131 19.64 -14.97 3.87
C ARG A 131 20.74 -16.01 4.00
N SER A 132 20.41 -17.25 4.33
CA SER A 132 21.41 -18.30 4.49
C SER A 132 22.09 -18.62 3.15
N LEU A 133 21.34 -18.54 2.03
CA LEU A 133 21.87 -18.70 0.69
C LEU A 133 22.76 -17.52 0.27
N THR A 134 22.36 -16.27 0.51
CA THR A 134 23.14 -15.08 0.15
C THR A 134 24.45 -14.99 0.93
N TYR A 135 24.44 -15.32 2.21
CA TYR A 135 25.62 -15.20 3.07
C TYR A 135 26.45 -16.49 3.16
N GLY A 136 25.97 -17.61 2.61
CA GLY A 136 26.62 -18.92 2.71
C GLY A 136 26.76 -19.43 4.15
N LYS A 137 26.02 -18.85 5.10
CA LYS A 137 26.07 -19.17 6.53
C LYS A 137 24.66 -19.27 7.08
N SER A 138 24.35 -20.38 7.74
CA SER A 138 23.06 -20.61 8.40
C SER A 138 22.86 -19.59 9.53
N GLN A 139 21.88 -18.71 9.38
CA GLN A 139 21.54 -17.72 10.40
C GLN A 139 20.81 -18.40 11.59
N PRO A 140 20.99 -17.94 12.84
CA PRO A 140 20.27 -18.51 13.97
C PRO A 140 18.77 -18.19 13.86
N MET A 141 17.97 -19.22 13.60
CA MET A 141 16.54 -19.11 13.29
C MET A 141 15.64 -19.09 14.53
N ARG A 142 16.05 -19.78 15.59
CA ARG A 142 15.24 -19.99 16.80
C ARG A 142 15.50 -18.90 17.83
N LEU A 143 14.45 -18.33 18.41
CA LEU A 143 14.63 -17.57 19.66
C LEU A 143 15.06 -18.58 20.74
N VAL A 144 16.30 -18.47 21.19
CA VAL A 144 16.74 -19.14 22.42
C VAL A 144 16.07 -18.36 23.55
N ASN A 145 15.05 -18.96 24.15
CA ASN A 145 14.52 -18.55 25.45
C ASN A 145 15.41 -19.10 26.55
#